data_AF-A0A8A4U2M7-F1
#
_entry.id   AF-A0A8A4U2M7-F1
#
_cell.length_a   1.000
_cell.length_b   1.000
_cell.length_c   1.000
_cell.angle_alpha   90.00
_cell.angle_beta   90.00
_cell.angle_gamma   90.00
#
_symmetry.space_group_name_H-M   'P 1'
#
loop_
_entity.id
_entity.type
_entity.pdbx_description
1 polymer ?
#
loop_
_entity_poly.entity_id
_entity_poly.type
_entity_poly.pdbx_seq_one_letter_code
_entity_poly.pdbx_strand_id
1 'polypeptide(L)'
;MATEAPIDLDKLVVFDLETTGLEADCKIVQIAMIRGERIYQTLVNPEMPIPAESTEIHRITDADVVDAPKFADIVDDVLTFMEDSVLSGFNIRKFDVPVLRREIAATGKKFPPLPILDLFELNQKMNPRTLAWFFEHYTGEPMDSEEAHDAVYDCACTRKGLLGMFKKHADLPTNLETLTMLAEPERLPVGASGWLAWTANQSEPTLTRGKYRGWALSEVSRKEPSYLEWLCNIDADSATKNTVHLFKTNKEAYLALLKEEHPLRLEPKYLDLLHAMEQKRSNRFEECIQLAESSKDASLMFLAAAWAVQEKRPEAEALAKAYLAEKDENVKVDRRHNFLKKRLGL
;
A
#
# COMPACT_ATOMS: atom_id res chain seq x y z
N MET A 1 13.56 30.08 21.31
CA MET A 1 13.21 28.75 21.83
C MET A 1 12.96 27.88 20.61
N ALA A 2 13.69 26.77 20.44
CA ALA A 2 13.38 25.83 19.37
C ALA A 2 11.97 25.29 19.68
N THR A 3 10.99 25.66 18.85
CA THR A 3 9.66 25.07 18.93
C THR A 3 9.83 23.59 18.62
N GLU A 4 9.49 22.71 19.57
CA GLU A 4 9.43 21.27 19.34
C GLU A 4 8.66 21.00 18.05
N ALA A 5 9.14 20.05 17.25
CA ALA A 5 8.46 19.67 16.02
C ALA A 5 7.02 19.25 16.37
N PRO A 6 6.02 19.67 15.58
CA PRO A 6 4.62 19.37 15.85
C PRO A 6 4.27 17.88 15.69
N ILE A 7 5.21 17.07 15.22
CA ILE A 7 5.10 15.62 15.02
C ILE A 7 6.35 14.95 15.58
N ASP A 8 6.22 13.68 15.95
CA ASP A 8 7.37 12.85 16.37
C ASP A 8 8.24 12.49 15.16
N LEU A 9 9.39 13.17 15.02
CA LEU A 9 10.32 12.95 13.92
C LEU A 9 11.08 11.62 14.03
N ASP A 10 11.15 11.00 15.21
CA ASP A 10 11.74 9.67 15.38
C ASP A 10 10.78 8.55 14.94
N LYS A 11 9.50 8.88 14.71
CA LYS A 11 8.48 8.00 14.12
C LYS A 11 8.22 8.26 12.64
N LEU A 12 8.90 9.22 12.03
CA LEU A 12 8.78 9.56 10.62
C LEU A 12 10.08 9.23 9.89
N VAL A 13 9.99 8.47 8.80
CA VAL A 13 11.12 8.24 7.88
C VAL A 13 10.78 8.92 6.57
N VAL A 14 11.44 10.05 6.29
CA VAL A 14 11.35 10.70 4.98
C VAL A 14 12.38 10.07 4.08
N PHE A 15 11.97 9.51 2.94
CA PHE A 15 12.88 8.86 2.01
C PHE A 15 12.59 9.27 0.56
N ASP A 16 13.61 9.10 -0.27
CA ASP A 16 13.62 9.40 -1.70
C ASP A 16 14.60 8.46 -2.41
N LEU A 17 14.34 8.15 -3.69
CA LEU A 17 15.14 7.26 -4.52
C LEU A 17 15.51 7.94 -5.84
N GLU A 18 16.78 7.83 -6.22
CA GLU A 18 17.18 8.03 -7.62
C GLU A 18 17.29 6.67 -8.31
N THR A 19 16.80 6.58 -9.54
CA THR A 19 16.57 5.30 -10.22
C THR A 19 17.00 5.32 -11.68
N THR A 20 17.19 4.13 -12.26
CA THR A 20 17.53 3.94 -13.67
C THR A 20 16.36 4.17 -14.64
N GLY A 21 15.25 4.79 -14.22
CA GLY A 21 14.06 4.95 -15.05
C GLY A 21 12.81 5.37 -14.26
N LEU A 22 11.71 5.62 -14.96
CA LEU A 22 10.49 6.22 -14.39
C LEU A 22 9.36 5.21 -14.08
N GLU A 23 9.57 3.94 -14.41
CA GLU A 23 8.59 2.87 -14.20
C GLU A 23 8.99 1.97 -13.03
N ALA A 24 8.02 1.28 -12.44
CA ALA A 24 8.22 0.50 -11.22
C ALA A 24 9.12 -0.75 -11.37
N ASP A 25 9.69 -1.01 -12.56
CA ASP A 25 10.67 -2.06 -12.86
C ASP A 25 12.13 -1.54 -12.93
N CYS A 26 12.35 -0.22 -12.81
CA CYS A 26 13.69 0.42 -12.77
C CYS A 26 14.50 0.08 -11.52
N LYS A 27 15.84 0.11 -11.58
CA LYS A 27 16.75 -0.16 -10.45
C LYS A 27 17.06 1.08 -9.62
N ILE A 28 17.35 0.90 -8.33
CA ILE A 28 17.78 1.98 -7.43
C ILE A 28 19.26 2.29 -7.68
N VAL A 29 19.58 3.57 -7.78
CA VAL A 29 20.91 4.14 -8.01
C VAL A 29 21.39 4.95 -6.80
N GLN A 30 20.46 5.60 -6.09
CA GLN A 30 20.70 6.24 -4.80
C GLN A 30 19.49 6.03 -3.89
N ILE A 31 19.72 5.88 -2.59
CA ILE A 31 18.68 5.90 -1.57
C ILE A 31 19.09 6.87 -0.47
N ALA A 32 18.15 7.70 -0.03
CA ALA A 32 18.31 8.53 1.16
C ALA A 32 17.10 8.37 2.09
N MET A 33 17.35 8.40 3.40
CA MET A 33 16.35 8.25 4.45
C MET A 33 16.71 9.14 5.63
N ILE A 34 15.76 9.93 6.13
CA ILE A 34 15.91 10.84 7.26
C ILE A 34 14.91 10.47 8.35
N ARG A 35 15.39 10.25 9.57
CA ARG A 35 14.59 9.91 10.76
C ARG A 35 15.13 10.65 11.99
N GLY A 36 14.34 11.52 12.60
CA GLY A 36 14.84 12.41 13.64
C GLY A 36 16.05 13.22 13.14
N GLU A 37 17.18 13.09 13.83
CA GLU A 37 18.48 13.66 13.40
C GLU A 37 19.35 12.68 12.60
N ARG A 38 18.93 11.42 12.45
CA ARG A 38 19.66 10.38 11.74
C ARG A 38 19.44 10.50 10.24
N ILE A 39 20.51 10.33 9.48
CA ILE A 39 20.51 10.28 8.02
C ILE A 39 21.17 8.97 7.60
N TYR A 40 20.49 8.21 6.76
CA TYR A 40 21.06 7.09 6.02
C TYR A 40 21.04 7.45 4.54
N GLN A 41 22.18 7.38 3.87
CA GLN A 41 22.27 7.63 2.43
C GLN A 41 23.38 6.78 1.82
N THR A 42 23.16 6.28 0.61
CA THR A 42 24.19 5.58 -0.15
C THR A 42 23.85 5.59 -1.64
N LEU A 43 24.89 5.63 -2.47
CA LEU A 43 24.79 5.15 -3.84
C LEU A 43 24.59 3.63 -3.85
N VAL A 44 23.97 3.12 -4.90
CA VAL A 44 23.65 1.71 -5.09
C VAL A 44 24.07 1.30 -6.48
N ASN A 45 24.82 0.20 -6.59
CA ASN A 45 25.12 -0.41 -7.87
C ASN A 45 23.84 -1.11 -8.39
N PRO A 46 23.23 -0.63 -9.49
CA PRO A 46 21.97 -1.19 -10.00
C PRO A 46 22.15 -2.53 -10.74
N GLU A 47 23.39 -3.02 -10.88
CA GLU A 47 23.76 -4.22 -11.65
C GLU A 47 23.36 -4.15 -13.14
N MET A 48 23.21 -2.94 -13.66
CA MET A 48 22.92 -2.63 -15.06
C MET A 48 23.47 -1.25 -15.44
N PRO A 49 23.69 -0.94 -16.73
CA PRO A 49 24.01 0.41 -17.15
C PRO A 49 22.89 1.40 -16.80
N ILE A 50 23.25 2.56 -16.26
CA ILE A 50 22.30 3.65 -15.99
C ILE A 50 21.94 4.33 -17.33
N PRO A 51 20.65 4.44 -17.69
CA PRO A 51 20.26 5.17 -18.90
C PRO A 51 20.71 6.63 -18.86
N ALA A 52 21.16 7.15 -20.01
CA ALA A 52 21.64 8.53 -20.12
C ALA A 52 20.56 9.55 -19.72
N GLU A 53 19.30 9.28 -20.03
CA GLU A 53 18.16 10.13 -19.63
C GLU A 53 17.98 10.22 -18.11
N SER A 54 18.27 9.14 -17.35
CA SER A 54 18.26 9.17 -15.88
C SER A 54 19.47 9.94 -15.37
N THR A 55 20.65 9.68 -15.95
CA THR A 55 21.89 10.41 -15.64
C THR A 55 21.75 11.92 -15.88
N GLU A 56 21.04 12.36 -16.91
CA GLU A 56 20.79 13.78 -17.18
C GLU A 56 19.98 14.46 -16.08
N ILE A 57 19.15 13.70 -15.34
CA ILE A 57 18.31 14.20 -14.25
C ILE A 57 19.09 14.21 -12.95
N HIS A 58 19.51 13.02 -12.46
CA HIS A 58 20.10 12.84 -11.14
C HIS A 58 21.64 12.93 -11.12
N ARG A 59 22.28 13.03 -12.30
CA ARG A 59 23.73 13.26 -12.47
C ARG A 59 24.65 12.18 -11.91
N ILE A 60 24.11 10.99 -11.67
CA ILE A 60 24.86 9.82 -11.21
C ILE A 60 25.19 8.97 -12.44
N THR A 61 26.47 8.66 -12.62
CA THR A 61 26.99 7.88 -13.74
C THR A 61 27.32 6.46 -13.34
N ASP A 62 27.52 5.57 -14.32
CA ASP A 62 28.00 4.20 -14.08
C ASP A 62 29.33 4.17 -13.29
N ALA A 63 30.18 5.20 -13.49
CA ALA A 63 31.46 5.31 -12.80
C ALA A 63 31.30 5.64 -11.32
N ASP A 64 30.23 6.36 -10.93
CA ASP A 64 29.96 6.73 -9.54
C ASP A 64 29.47 5.53 -8.72
N VAL A 65 28.82 4.55 -9.37
CA VAL A 65 28.21 3.39 -8.69
C VAL A 65 28.97 2.08 -8.87
N VAL A 66 30.09 2.08 -9.60
CA VAL A 66 30.83 0.83 -9.91
C VAL A 66 31.30 0.10 -8.65
N ASP A 67 31.76 0.85 -7.64
CA ASP A 67 32.23 0.34 -6.35
C ASP A 67 31.18 0.50 -5.23
N ALA A 68 29.99 1.00 -5.55
CA ALA A 68 28.89 1.14 -4.60
C ALA A 68 28.31 -0.25 -4.23
N PRO A 69 27.72 -0.41 -3.02
CA PRO A 69 27.08 -1.66 -2.65
C PRO A 69 25.88 -1.97 -3.54
N LYS A 70 25.54 -3.24 -3.70
CA LYS A 70 24.28 -3.64 -4.34
C LYS A 70 23.13 -3.44 -3.37
N PHE A 71 21.91 -3.36 -3.86
CA PHE A 71 20.75 -3.25 -2.98
C PHE A 71 20.67 -4.41 -1.98
N ALA A 72 21.02 -5.62 -2.41
CA ALA A 72 21.04 -6.81 -1.56
C ALA A 72 22.01 -6.70 -0.37
N ASP A 73 23.08 -5.91 -0.49
CA ASP A 73 24.07 -5.71 0.56
C ASP A 73 23.56 -4.74 1.65
N ILE A 74 22.65 -3.82 1.29
CA ILE A 74 22.15 -2.76 2.18
C ILE A 74 20.73 -2.99 2.69
N VAL A 75 20.05 -4.04 2.24
CA VAL A 75 18.62 -4.24 2.52
C VAL A 75 18.31 -4.35 4.03
N ASP A 76 19.22 -4.91 4.83
CA ASP A 76 19.06 -5.00 6.30
C ASP A 76 19.13 -3.62 6.97
N ASP A 77 20.05 -2.76 6.51
CA ASP A 77 20.18 -1.40 7.04
C ASP A 77 18.94 -0.57 6.69
N VAL A 78 18.44 -0.71 5.46
CA VAL A 78 17.20 -0.06 5.00
C VAL A 78 15.99 -0.53 5.82
N LEU A 79 15.82 -1.84 6.02
CA LEU A 79 14.72 -2.37 6.85
C LEU A 79 14.80 -1.89 8.30
N THR A 80 16.01 -1.88 8.87
CA THR A 80 16.26 -1.39 10.24
C THR A 80 15.94 0.10 10.36
N PHE A 81 16.29 0.91 9.35
CA PHE A 81 16.02 2.34 9.38
C PHE A 81 14.52 2.65 9.35
N MET A 82 13.74 1.85 8.60
CA MET A 82 12.29 1.97 8.45
C MET A 82 11.48 1.41 9.64
N GLU A 83 12.08 0.64 10.54
CA GLU A 83 11.35 -0.10 11.56
C GLU A 83 10.51 0.82 12.47
N ASP A 84 9.26 0.41 12.74
CA ASP A 84 8.34 1.12 13.66
C ASP A 84 8.22 2.62 13.34
N SER A 85 7.99 2.92 12.05
CA SER A 85 7.86 4.28 11.53
C SER A 85 6.70 4.44 10.54
N VAL A 86 6.36 5.69 10.27
CA VAL A 86 5.57 6.09 9.09
C VAL A 86 6.55 6.46 7.98
N LEU A 87 6.43 5.81 6.83
CA LEU A 87 7.20 6.18 5.64
C LEU A 87 6.60 7.43 5.01
N SER A 88 7.44 8.38 4.66
CA SER A 88 7.03 9.64 4.06
C SER A 88 8.00 10.07 2.97
N GLY A 89 7.53 10.96 2.11
CA GLY A 89 8.23 11.40 0.92
C GLY A 89 7.28 12.21 0.04
N PHE A 90 7.72 12.59 -1.15
CA PHE A 90 6.91 13.35 -2.10
C PHE A 90 6.62 12.51 -3.35
N ASN A 91 5.35 12.12 -3.56
CA ASN A 91 4.89 11.26 -4.67
C ASN A 91 5.37 9.79 -4.57
N ILE A 92 5.81 9.38 -3.38
CA ILE A 92 6.38 8.05 -3.11
C ILE A 92 5.40 6.90 -3.27
N ARG A 93 4.08 7.12 -3.14
CA ARG A 93 3.09 6.04 -3.19
C ARG A 93 3.03 5.38 -4.55
N LYS A 94 3.23 6.18 -5.61
CA LYS A 94 3.12 5.74 -7.00
C LYS A 94 4.42 5.18 -7.56
N PHE A 95 5.56 5.55 -6.98
CA PHE A 95 6.86 5.27 -7.57
C PHE A 95 7.83 4.61 -6.57
N ASP A 96 8.32 5.36 -5.60
CA ASP A 96 9.40 4.92 -4.70
C ASP A 96 9.03 3.69 -3.88
N VAL A 97 7.82 3.66 -3.32
CA VAL A 97 7.35 2.52 -2.53
C VAL A 97 7.25 1.24 -3.39
N PRO A 98 6.62 1.25 -4.59
CA PRO A 98 6.68 0.12 -5.52
C PRO A 98 8.10 -0.35 -5.84
N VAL A 99 9.02 0.56 -6.16
CA VAL A 99 10.42 0.23 -6.49
C VAL A 99 11.12 -0.42 -5.30
N LEU A 100 11.04 0.21 -4.12
CA LEU A 100 11.65 -0.30 -2.89
C LEU A 100 11.07 -1.66 -2.48
N ARG A 101 9.76 -1.85 -2.62
CA ARG A 101 9.10 -3.14 -2.36
C ARG A 101 9.64 -4.23 -3.28
N ARG A 102 9.84 -3.94 -4.56
CA ARG A 102 10.36 -4.89 -5.54
C ARG A 102 11.81 -5.27 -5.24
N GLU A 103 12.66 -4.27 -4.95
CA GLU A 103 14.06 -4.50 -4.59
C GLU A 103 14.19 -5.32 -3.29
N ILE A 104 13.38 -5.03 -2.25
CA ILE A 104 13.33 -5.85 -1.03
C ILE A 104 12.88 -7.29 -1.36
N ALA A 105 11.84 -7.46 -2.17
CA ALA A 105 11.34 -8.78 -2.55
C ALA A 105 12.39 -9.60 -3.32
N ALA A 106 13.21 -8.96 -4.16
CA ALA A 106 14.29 -9.62 -4.90
C ALA A 106 15.36 -10.24 -3.99
N THR A 107 15.49 -9.76 -2.75
CA THR A 107 16.40 -10.33 -1.73
C THR A 107 15.77 -11.48 -0.92
N GLY A 108 14.52 -11.87 -1.24
CA GLY A 108 13.75 -12.86 -0.46
C GLY A 108 13.14 -12.31 0.84
N LYS A 109 13.26 -11.00 1.09
CA LYS A 109 12.70 -10.33 2.26
C LYS A 109 11.33 -9.73 1.96
N LYS A 110 10.59 -9.36 3.00
CA LYS A 110 9.25 -8.78 2.88
C LYS A 110 9.30 -7.30 3.21
N PHE A 111 8.62 -6.49 2.40
CA PHE A 111 8.37 -5.09 2.73
C PHE A 111 7.47 -5.00 3.97
N PRO A 112 7.86 -4.24 5.01
CA PRO A 112 7.08 -4.16 6.24
C PRO A 112 5.75 -3.42 6.01
N PRO A 113 4.66 -3.78 6.73
CA PRO A 113 3.34 -3.18 6.54
C PRO A 113 3.22 -1.78 7.19
N LEU A 114 4.10 -0.86 6.79
CA LEU A 114 4.21 0.48 7.35
C LEU A 114 3.16 1.44 6.76
N PRO A 115 2.63 2.40 7.55
CA PRO A 115 1.83 3.50 7.02
C PRO A 115 2.66 4.38 6.07
N ILE A 116 2.01 4.96 5.07
CA ILE A 116 2.64 5.80 4.05
C ILE A 116 1.99 7.19 4.03
N LEU A 117 2.72 8.20 4.47
CA LEU A 117 2.40 9.62 4.41
C LEU A 117 3.02 10.24 3.14
N ASP A 118 2.26 10.26 2.05
CA ASP A 118 2.71 10.88 0.80
C ASP A 118 2.34 12.36 0.75
N LEU A 119 3.34 13.25 0.78
CA LEU A 119 3.12 14.70 0.81
C LEU A 119 2.57 15.25 -0.50
N PHE A 120 2.77 14.55 -1.61
CA PHE A 120 2.11 14.89 -2.87
C PHE A 120 0.60 14.75 -2.73
N GLU A 121 0.13 13.68 -2.07
CA GLU A 121 -1.29 13.44 -1.84
C GLU A 121 -1.85 14.30 -0.69
N LEU A 122 -1.05 14.62 0.32
CA LEU A 122 -1.47 15.58 1.34
C LEU A 122 -1.68 16.99 0.74
N ASN A 123 -0.89 17.36 -0.27
CA ASN A 123 -0.93 18.66 -0.94
C ASN A 123 -1.93 18.73 -2.12
N GLN A 124 -3.03 17.96 -2.07
CA GLN A 124 -3.95 17.70 -3.19
C GLN A 124 -4.59 18.94 -3.85
N LYS A 125 -4.75 20.06 -3.12
CA LYS A 125 -5.47 21.25 -3.61
C LYS A 125 -4.58 22.29 -4.30
N MET A 126 -3.27 22.03 -4.39
CA MET A 126 -2.31 23.03 -4.85
C MET A 126 -1.79 22.73 -6.27
N ASN A 127 -1.42 23.77 -7.00
CA ASN A 127 -0.87 23.65 -8.35
C ASN A 127 0.21 24.75 -8.54
N PRO A 128 1.42 24.43 -9.05
CA PRO A 128 1.94 23.11 -9.44
C PRO A 128 2.15 22.13 -8.27
N ARG A 129 2.00 20.82 -8.54
CA ARG A 129 2.22 19.74 -7.58
C ARG A 129 3.66 19.20 -7.71
N THR A 130 4.64 20.07 -7.50
CA THR A 130 6.07 19.70 -7.51
C THR A 130 6.68 19.90 -6.14
N LEU A 131 7.77 19.19 -5.84
CA LEU A 131 8.50 19.36 -4.58
C LEU A 131 9.05 20.79 -4.46
N ALA A 132 9.61 21.35 -5.54
CA ALA A 132 10.07 22.74 -5.60
C ALA A 132 9.00 23.74 -5.16
N TRP A 133 7.79 23.62 -5.72
CA TRP A 133 6.70 24.50 -5.34
C TRP A 133 6.24 24.24 -3.91
N PHE A 134 6.12 22.98 -3.48
CA PHE A 134 5.73 22.62 -2.11
C PHE A 134 6.70 23.21 -1.09
N PHE A 135 7.99 23.04 -1.32
CA PHE A 135 9.06 23.58 -0.49
C PHE A 135 8.98 25.11 -0.42
N GLU A 136 8.98 25.80 -1.57
CA GLU A 136 8.92 27.26 -1.61
C GLU A 136 7.65 27.80 -0.97
N HIS A 137 6.51 27.16 -1.26
CA HIS A 137 5.25 27.57 -0.69
C HIS A 137 5.26 27.50 0.84
N TYR A 138 5.79 26.43 1.44
CA TYR A 138 5.71 26.25 2.90
C TYR A 138 6.89 26.84 3.68
N THR A 139 8.03 27.09 3.02
CA THR A 139 9.23 27.64 3.68
C THR A 139 9.47 29.12 3.36
N GLY A 140 9.00 29.60 2.20
CA GLY A 140 9.32 30.92 1.67
C GLY A 140 10.71 31.01 1.02
N GLU A 141 11.41 29.88 0.86
CA GLU A 141 12.74 29.78 0.26
C GLU A 141 12.65 28.95 -1.03
N PRO A 142 13.31 29.33 -2.13
CA PRO A 142 13.38 28.48 -3.31
C PRO A 142 14.25 27.25 -3.05
N MET A 143 13.96 26.13 -3.72
CA MET A 143 14.92 25.03 -3.80
C MET A 143 16.11 25.45 -4.68
N ASP A 144 17.31 25.08 -4.25
CA ASP A 144 18.50 25.03 -5.09
C ASP A 144 18.31 24.02 -6.23
N SER A 145 18.39 24.49 -7.47
CA SER A 145 18.29 23.67 -8.67
C SER A 145 19.55 22.87 -8.97
N GLU A 146 20.69 23.26 -8.39
CA GLU A 146 21.94 22.51 -8.50
C GLU A 146 21.93 21.28 -7.59
N GLU A 147 21.21 21.31 -6.48
CA GLU A 147 21.08 20.17 -5.54
C GLU A 147 19.81 19.34 -5.78
N ALA A 148 18.85 19.83 -6.57
CA ALA A 148 17.65 19.07 -6.93
C ALA A 148 18.01 17.79 -7.70
N HIS A 149 17.23 16.72 -7.49
CA HIS A 149 17.53 15.37 -7.99
C HIS A 149 18.78 14.73 -7.35
N ASP A 150 19.01 15.09 -6.09
CA ASP A 150 19.80 14.31 -5.14
C ASP A 150 18.87 13.84 -4.02
N ALA A 151 18.91 12.53 -3.73
CA ALA A 151 17.94 11.92 -2.83
C ALA A 151 17.97 12.52 -1.41
N VAL A 152 19.15 12.89 -0.88
CA VAL A 152 19.23 13.43 0.49
C VAL A 152 18.75 14.87 0.55
N TYR A 153 19.04 15.66 -0.48
CA TYR A 153 18.54 17.02 -0.62
C TYR A 153 17.02 17.05 -0.75
N ASP A 154 16.44 16.16 -1.57
CA ASP A 154 15.00 16.07 -1.77
C ASP A 154 14.29 15.56 -0.52
N CYS A 155 14.88 14.63 0.24
CA CYS A 155 14.41 14.26 1.58
C CYS A 155 14.40 15.45 2.55
N ALA A 156 15.47 16.24 2.57
CA ALA A 156 15.61 17.39 3.46
C ALA A 156 14.57 18.48 3.12
N CYS A 157 14.38 18.74 1.83
CA CYS A 157 13.36 19.66 1.33
C CYS A 157 11.95 19.19 1.68
N THR A 158 11.66 17.90 1.47
CA THR A 158 10.38 17.27 1.82
C THR A 158 10.08 17.43 3.32
N ARG A 159 11.05 17.12 4.19
CA ARG A 159 10.91 17.29 5.65
C ARG A 159 10.70 18.74 6.05
N LYS A 160 11.52 19.67 5.52
CA LYS A 160 11.42 21.10 5.84
C LYS A 160 10.10 21.69 5.35
N GLY A 161 9.62 21.29 4.17
CA GLY A 161 8.32 21.65 3.63
C GLY A 161 7.16 21.17 4.51
N LEU A 162 7.19 19.92 4.98
CA LEU A 162 6.20 19.40 5.94
C LEU A 162 6.16 20.23 7.24
N LEU A 163 7.32 20.54 7.81
CA LEU A 163 7.41 21.39 9.00
C LEU A 163 6.91 22.82 8.74
N GLY A 164 7.15 23.36 7.54
CA GLY A 164 6.58 24.63 7.09
C GLY A 164 5.06 24.59 6.95
N MET A 165 4.52 23.46 6.48
CA MET A 165 3.08 23.25 6.32
C MET A 165 2.36 23.32 7.67
N PHE A 166 2.91 22.72 8.72
CA PHE A 166 2.37 22.88 10.08
C PHE A 166 2.40 24.31 10.61
N LYS A 167 3.39 25.13 10.22
CA LYS A 167 3.43 26.55 10.59
C LYS A 167 2.31 27.36 9.91
N LYS A 168 1.91 26.98 8.70
CA LYS A 168 0.84 27.65 7.94
C LYS A 168 -0.55 27.13 8.27
N HIS A 169 -0.67 25.86 8.67
CA HIS A 169 -1.93 25.18 8.93
C HIS A 169 -1.96 24.62 10.35
N ALA A 170 -2.36 25.47 11.31
CA ALA A 170 -2.46 25.09 12.72
C ALA A 170 -3.57 24.07 13.01
N ASP A 171 -4.46 23.82 12.06
CA ASP A 171 -5.54 22.83 12.09
C ASP A 171 -5.10 21.42 11.67
N LEU A 172 -3.88 21.26 11.16
CA LEU A 172 -3.37 19.94 10.80
C LEU A 172 -3.19 19.04 12.05
N PRO A 173 -3.58 17.77 11.97
CA PRO A 173 -3.36 16.83 13.05
C PRO A 173 -1.86 16.59 13.26
N THR A 174 -1.44 16.62 14.51
CA THR A 174 -0.07 16.31 14.97
C THR A 174 0.16 14.82 15.21
N ASN A 175 -0.91 14.03 15.20
CA ASN A 175 -0.84 12.58 15.23
C ASN A 175 -0.55 12.06 13.82
N LEU A 176 0.59 11.36 13.65
CA LEU A 176 1.05 10.86 12.35
C LEU A 176 0.05 9.91 11.69
N GLU A 177 -0.64 9.05 12.45
CA GLU A 177 -1.66 8.14 11.90
C GLU A 177 -2.81 8.93 11.27
N THR A 178 -3.33 9.94 11.97
CA THR A 178 -4.40 10.81 11.48
C THR A 178 -3.93 11.63 10.27
N LEU A 179 -2.69 12.12 10.29
CA LEU A 179 -2.10 12.85 9.17
C LEU A 179 -1.93 11.95 7.93
N THR A 180 -1.50 10.70 8.12
CA THR A 180 -1.44 9.70 7.06
C THR A 180 -2.82 9.44 6.46
N MET A 181 -3.87 9.36 7.28
CA MET A 181 -5.24 9.21 6.79
C MET A 181 -5.69 10.39 5.91
N LEU A 182 -5.27 11.63 6.23
CA LEU A 182 -5.56 12.81 5.39
C LEU A 182 -4.80 12.80 4.07
N ALA A 183 -3.62 12.18 4.05
CA ALA A 183 -2.79 11.99 2.86
C ALA A 183 -3.16 10.72 2.07
N GLU A 184 -4.20 10.01 2.47
CA GLU A 184 -4.75 8.95 1.62
C GLU A 184 -5.37 9.60 0.38
N PRO A 185 -4.98 9.17 -0.82
CA PRO A 185 -5.58 9.72 -2.02
C PRO A 185 -7.09 9.46 -1.97
N GLU A 186 -7.88 10.43 -2.44
CA GLU A 186 -9.33 10.25 -2.59
C GLU A 186 -9.68 8.96 -3.35
N ARG A 187 -8.73 8.44 -4.16
CA ARG A 187 -8.81 7.19 -4.91
C ARG A 187 -7.51 6.37 -4.83
N LEU A 188 -7.51 5.19 -4.22
CA LEU A 188 -6.41 4.20 -4.30
C LEU A 188 -6.70 3.15 -5.38
N PRO A 189 -5.91 3.04 -6.46
CA PRO A 189 -6.16 2.07 -7.53
C PRO A 189 -6.19 0.62 -7.04
N VAL A 190 -7.08 -0.17 -7.61
CA VAL A 190 -7.09 -1.64 -7.49
C VAL A 190 -6.42 -2.18 -8.75
N GLY A 191 -5.16 -2.61 -8.62
CA GLY A 191 -4.37 -3.09 -9.74
C GLY A 191 -3.90 -2.00 -10.72
N ALA A 192 -3.14 -2.41 -11.72
CA ALA A 192 -2.48 -1.51 -12.67
C ALA A 192 -3.37 -1.05 -13.82
N SER A 193 -4.45 -1.77 -14.14
CA SER A 193 -5.34 -1.38 -15.25
C SER A 193 -6.12 -0.13 -14.95
N GLY A 194 -6.18 0.28 -13.67
CA GLY A 194 -6.81 1.50 -13.19
C GLY A 194 -8.30 1.57 -13.51
N TRP A 195 -9.00 0.43 -13.59
CA TRP A 195 -10.47 0.33 -13.73
C TRP A 195 -11.22 0.57 -12.42
N LEU A 196 -10.57 0.24 -11.31
CA LEU A 196 -11.13 0.29 -9.98
C LEU A 196 -10.24 1.11 -9.06
N ALA A 197 -10.84 1.78 -8.09
CA ALA A 197 -10.13 2.41 -6.98
C ALA A 197 -10.97 2.43 -5.70
N TRP A 198 -10.34 2.19 -4.56
CA TRP A 198 -10.89 2.52 -3.25
C TRP A 198 -11.04 4.01 -3.12
N THR A 199 -12.10 4.49 -2.49
CA THR A 199 -12.24 5.91 -2.21
C THR A 199 -12.49 6.11 -0.73
N ALA A 200 -11.97 7.18 -0.15
CA ALA A 200 -12.04 7.45 1.29
C ALA A 200 -13.47 7.38 1.89
N ASN A 201 -14.50 7.62 1.07
CA ASN A 201 -15.91 7.64 1.49
C ASN A 201 -16.70 6.37 1.14
N GLN A 202 -16.07 5.33 0.58
CA GLN A 202 -16.75 4.13 0.10
C GLN A 202 -16.18 2.88 0.77
N SER A 203 -17.06 2.01 1.26
CA SER A 203 -16.69 0.72 1.85
C SER A 203 -16.34 -0.36 0.82
N GLU A 204 -16.28 -0.01 -0.47
CA GLU A 204 -15.97 -0.89 -1.59
C GLU A 204 -15.32 -0.12 -2.74
N PRO A 205 -14.63 -0.80 -3.67
CA PRO A 205 -14.03 -0.14 -4.84
C PRO A 205 -15.07 0.51 -5.74
N THR A 206 -14.70 1.63 -6.33
CA THR A 206 -15.49 2.35 -7.33
C THR A 206 -14.86 2.22 -8.71
N LEU A 207 -15.68 2.28 -9.75
CA LEU A 207 -15.18 2.39 -11.11
C LEU A 207 -14.55 3.75 -11.35
N THR A 208 -13.35 3.78 -11.87
CA THR A 208 -12.63 5.03 -12.18
C THR A 208 -12.81 5.46 -13.63
N ARG A 209 -13.32 4.57 -14.49
CA ARG A 209 -13.54 4.78 -15.93
C ARG A 209 -14.77 4.01 -16.43
N GLY A 210 -15.16 4.26 -17.68
CA GLY A 210 -16.32 3.63 -18.31
C GLY A 210 -17.67 4.25 -17.95
N LYS A 211 -18.77 3.62 -18.37
CA LYS A 211 -20.16 4.11 -18.28
C LYS A 211 -20.57 4.47 -16.85
N TYR A 212 -20.04 3.75 -15.87
CA TYR A 212 -20.39 3.89 -14.45
C TYR A 212 -19.25 4.48 -13.62
N ARG A 213 -18.41 5.34 -14.22
CA ARG A 213 -17.36 6.06 -13.48
C ARG A 213 -17.92 6.76 -12.25
N GLY A 214 -17.26 6.56 -11.10
CA GLY A 214 -17.62 7.07 -9.79
C GLY A 214 -18.59 6.19 -9.00
N TRP A 215 -19.16 5.15 -9.62
CA TRP A 215 -20.12 4.26 -8.96
C TRP A 215 -19.38 3.12 -8.27
N ALA A 216 -19.89 2.74 -7.11
CA ALA A 216 -19.44 1.59 -6.35
C ALA A 216 -19.92 0.29 -7.03
N LEU A 217 -19.17 -0.81 -6.88
CA LEU A 217 -19.51 -2.09 -7.51
C LEU A 217 -20.94 -2.56 -7.18
N SER A 218 -21.45 -2.28 -5.98
CA SER A 218 -22.81 -2.61 -5.57
C SER A 218 -23.89 -1.75 -6.21
N GLU A 219 -23.59 -0.53 -6.58
CA GLU A 219 -24.51 0.35 -7.30
C GLU A 219 -24.65 -0.12 -8.75
N VAL A 220 -23.52 -0.46 -9.37
CA VAL A 220 -23.47 -1.02 -10.73
C VAL A 220 -24.14 -2.37 -10.78
N SER A 221 -23.85 -3.26 -9.82
CA SER A 221 -24.48 -4.58 -9.72
C SER A 221 -26.01 -4.48 -9.58
N ARG A 222 -26.53 -3.50 -8.83
CA ARG A 222 -27.98 -3.29 -8.70
C ARG A 222 -28.60 -2.74 -9.99
N LYS A 223 -27.90 -1.85 -10.69
CA LYS A 223 -28.43 -1.16 -11.88
C LYS A 223 -28.28 -1.96 -13.16
N GLU A 224 -27.11 -2.56 -13.39
CA GLU A 224 -26.77 -3.31 -14.59
C GLU A 224 -25.73 -4.40 -14.27
N PRO A 225 -26.16 -5.57 -13.75
CA PRO A 225 -25.25 -6.67 -13.41
C PRO A 225 -24.37 -7.13 -14.58
N SER A 226 -24.89 -7.08 -15.81
CA SER A 226 -24.18 -7.43 -17.04
C SER A 226 -22.95 -6.56 -17.30
N TYR A 227 -22.90 -5.34 -16.74
CA TYR A 227 -21.73 -4.48 -16.84
C TYR A 227 -20.52 -5.04 -16.09
N LEU A 228 -20.74 -5.68 -14.94
CA LEU A 228 -19.68 -6.36 -14.21
C LEU A 228 -19.27 -7.67 -14.87
N GLU A 229 -20.20 -8.35 -15.56
CA GLU A 229 -19.88 -9.50 -16.42
C GLU A 229 -18.94 -9.10 -17.57
N TRP A 230 -19.26 -7.99 -18.23
CA TRP A 230 -18.40 -7.41 -19.26
C TRP A 230 -17.02 -7.06 -18.69
N LEU A 231 -16.96 -6.43 -17.51
CA LEU A 231 -15.70 -6.02 -16.88
C LEU A 231 -14.78 -7.20 -16.51
N CYS A 232 -15.33 -8.38 -16.21
CA CYS A 232 -14.53 -9.60 -16.03
C CYS A 232 -13.87 -10.08 -17.32
N ASN A 233 -14.46 -9.77 -18.48
CA ASN A 233 -14.10 -10.32 -19.79
C ASN A 233 -13.24 -9.37 -20.65
N ILE A 234 -13.04 -8.12 -20.24
CA ILE A 234 -12.14 -7.19 -20.94
C ILE A 234 -10.66 -7.51 -20.69
N ASP A 235 -9.78 -6.87 -21.45
CA ASP A 235 -8.35 -6.85 -21.11
C ASP A 235 -8.09 -5.87 -19.96
N ALA A 236 -7.99 -6.43 -18.75
CA ALA A 236 -7.69 -5.74 -17.51
C ALA A 236 -6.77 -6.63 -16.67
N ASP A 237 -6.06 -6.02 -15.72
CA ASP A 237 -5.15 -6.72 -14.84
C ASP A 237 -5.91 -7.71 -13.93
N SER A 238 -5.18 -8.70 -13.42
CA SER A 238 -5.73 -9.74 -12.57
C SER A 238 -6.39 -9.13 -11.33
N ALA A 239 -5.76 -8.19 -10.62
CA ALA A 239 -6.35 -7.62 -9.40
C ALA A 239 -7.71 -6.94 -9.65
N THR A 240 -7.90 -6.25 -10.78
CA THR A 240 -9.20 -5.73 -11.19
C THR A 240 -10.21 -6.85 -11.43
N LYS A 241 -9.89 -7.84 -12.27
CA LYS A 241 -10.80 -8.94 -12.61
C LYS A 241 -11.20 -9.74 -11.38
N ASN A 242 -10.23 -10.06 -10.54
CA ASN A 242 -10.42 -10.79 -9.30
C ASN A 242 -11.35 -10.01 -8.37
N THR A 243 -11.12 -8.71 -8.20
CA THR A 243 -11.96 -7.86 -7.33
C THR A 243 -13.42 -7.84 -7.78
N VAL A 244 -13.67 -7.66 -9.08
CA VAL A 244 -15.03 -7.68 -9.65
C VAL A 244 -15.66 -9.06 -9.51
N HIS A 245 -14.89 -10.11 -9.77
CA HIS A 245 -15.34 -11.49 -9.63
C HIS A 245 -15.74 -11.80 -8.18
N LEU A 246 -14.86 -11.51 -7.22
CA LEU A 246 -15.09 -11.75 -5.79
C LEU A 246 -16.29 -10.99 -5.24
N PHE A 247 -16.42 -9.73 -5.66
CA PHE A 247 -17.59 -8.92 -5.34
C PHE A 247 -18.89 -9.59 -5.81
N LYS A 248 -18.91 -10.17 -7.03
CA LYS A 248 -20.09 -10.83 -7.59
C LYS A 248 -20.41 -12.16 -6.89
N THR A 249 -19.40 -12.94 -6.57
CA THR A 249 -19.56 -14.33 -6.13
C THR A 249 -19.79 -14.45 -4.63
N ASN A 250 -19.19 -13.57 -3.81
CA ASN A 250 -19.41 -13.57 -2.37
C ASN A 250 -19.31 -12.16 -1.76
N LYS A 251 -20.27 -11.31 -2.13
CA LYS A 251 -20.35 -9.92 -1.67
C LYS A 251 -20.27 -9.77 -0.16
N GLU A 252 -20.95 -10.62 0.61
CA GLU A 252 -20.97 -10.49 2.08
C GLU A 252 -19.63 -10.85 2.71
N ALA A 253 -18.97 -11.93 2.28
CA ALA A 253 -17.64 -12.29 2.78
C ALA A 253 -16.57 -11.28 2.32
N TYR A 254 -16.65 -10.81 1.07
CA TYR A 254 -15.76 -9.77 0.54
C TYR A 254 -15.89 -8.47 1.32
N LEU A 255 -17.12 -7.96 1.53
CA LEU A 255 -17.36 -6.75 2.32
C LEU A 255 -17.06 -6.92 3.81
N ALA A 256 -17.17 -8.13 4.36
CA ALA A 256 -16.77 -8.42 5.73
C ALA A 256 -15.24 -8.49 5.88
N LEU A 257 -14.52 -8.98 4.86
CA LEU A 257 -13.06 -8.97 4.80
C LEU A 257 -12.51 -7.55 4.91
N LEU A 258 -13.11 -6.64 4.13
CA LEU A 258 -12.73 -5.23 3.99
C LEU A 258 -13.03 -4.34 5.19
N LYS A 259 -13.80 -4.81 6.17
CA LYS A 259 -14.16 -4.03 7.36
C LYS A 259 -13.25 -4.25 8.56
N GLU A 260 -12.57 -5.40 8.63
CA GLU A 260 -11.58 -5.65 9.70
C GLU A 260 -10.14 -5.44 9.20
N GLU A 261 -9.89 -5.55 7.89
CA GLU A 261 -8.58 -5.29 7.28
C GLU A 261 -8.64 -4.05 6.40
N HIS A 262 -7.64 -3.16 6.51
CA HIS A 262 -7.54 -2.02 5.62
C HIS A 262 -7.44 -2.53 4.17
N PRO A 263 -8.14 -1.95 3.18
CA PRO A 263 -8.10 -2.46 1.81
C PRO A 263 -6.69 -2.49 1.18
N LEU A 264 -5.76 -1.69 1.72
CA LEU A 264 -4.33 -1.70 1.37
C LEU A 264 -3.50 -2.81 2.03
N ARG A 265 -4.05 -3.52 3.01
CA ARG A 265 -3.43 -4.63 3.75
C ARG A 265 -3.89 -6.01 3.30
N LEU A 266 -4.76 -6.08 2.28
CA LEU A 266 -5.14 -7.35 1.66
C LEU A 266 -3.95 -7.94 0.91
N GLU A 267 -3.16 -8.75 1.62
CA GLU A 267 -2.06 -9.52 1.07
C GLU A 267 -2.49 -10.41 -0.12
N PRO A 268 -1.61 -10.62 -1.13
CA PRO A 268 -1.90 -11.47 -2.29
C PRO A 268 -2.44 -12.87 -1.95
N LYS A 269 -2.02 -13.44 -0.81
CA LYS A 269 -2.48 -14.74 -0.30
C LYS A 269 -4.00 -14.81 -0.10
N TYR A 270 -4.66 -13.70 0.25
CA TYR A 270 -6.11 -13.65 0.39
C TYR A 270 -6.81 -13.72 -0.97
N LEU A 271 -6.23 -13.09 -2.00
CA LEU A 271 -6.75 -13.14 -3.36
C LEU A 271 -6.56 -14.53 -3.97
N ASP A 272 -5.42 -15.18 -3.73
CA ASP A 272 -5.15 -16.55 -4.19
C ASP A 272 -6.08 -17.58 -3.53
N LEU A 273 -6.35 -17.42 -2.23
CA LEU A 273 -7.31 -18.23 -1.48
C LEU A 273 -8.73 -18.05 -2.05
N LEU A 274 -9.17 -16.81 -2.21
CA LEU A 274 -10.48 -16.49 -2.74
C LEU A 274 -10.67 -16.98 -4.19
N HIS A 275 -9.61 -17.05 -4.98
CA HIS A 275 -9.60 -17.70 -6.30
C HIS A 275 -9.66 -19.22 -6.26
N ALA A 276 -8.94 -19.85 -5.33
CA ALA A 276 -9.03 -21.30 -5.13
C ALA A 276 -10.44 -21.71 -4.71
N MET A 277 -11.09 -20.89 -3.87
CA MET A 277 -12.49 -21.00 -3.45
C MET A 277 -13.46 -21.08 -4.63
N GLU A 278 -13.32 -20.14 -5.56
CA GLU A 278 -14.15 -20.01 -6.75
C GLU A 278 -14.03 -21.20 -7.70
N GLN A 279 -12.80 -21.64 -7.98
CA GLN A 279 -12.55 -22.72 -8.94
C GLN A 279 -12.83 -24.12 -8.39
N LYS A 280 -13.30 -24.21 -7.13
CA LYS A 280 -13.50 -25.47 -6.40
C LYS A 280 -12.31 -26.42 -6.54
N ARG A 281 -11.10 -25.85 -6.55
CA ARG A 281 -9.87 -26.64 -6.66
C ARG A 281 -9.72 -27.42 -5.37
N SER A 282 -10.25 -28.65 -5.37
CA SER A 282 -10.27 -29.51 -4.18
C SER A 282 -8.89 -29.60 -3.56
N ASN A 283 -7.85 -29.82 -4.38
CA ASN A 283 -6.45 -29.90 -3.95
C ASN A 283 -5.88 -28.63 -3.30
N ARG A 284 -6.48 -27.46 -3.57
CA ARG A 284 -6.08 -26.21 -2.92
C ARG A 284 -6.87 -25.95 -1.65
N PHE A 285 -7.98 -26.65 -1.40
CA PHE A 285 -8.73 -26.52 -0.17
C PHE A 285 -7.89 -26.94 1.05
N GLU A 286 -7.20 -28.08 0.95
CA GLU A 286 -6.32 -28.54 2.03
C GLU A 286 -5.11 -27.61 2.22
N GLU A 287 -4.52 -27.08 1.15
CA GLU A 287 -3.46 -26.06 1.21
C GLU A 287 -3.95 -24.79 1.92
N CYS A 288 -5.20 -24.41 1.70
CA CYS A 288 -5.82 -23.22 2.28
C CYS A 288 -6.14 -23.39 3.76
N ILE A 289 -6.58 -24.58 4.18
CA ILE A 289 -6.72 -24.93 5.60
C ILE A 289 -5.35 -24.87 6.29
N GLN A 290 -4.33 -25.51 5.71
CA GLN A 290 -2.98 -25.50 6.26
C GLN A 290 -2.41 -24.08 6.35
N LEU A 291 -2.65 -23.24 5.35
CA LEU A 291 -2.25 -21.83 5.37
C LEU A 291 -2.98 -21.06 6.46
N ALA A 292 -4.30 -21.23 6.58
CA ALA A 292 -5.09 -20.59 7.62
C ALA A 292 -4.60 -20.98 9.03
N GLU A 293 -4.43 -22.28 9.29
CA GLU A 293 -3.95 -22.83 10.57
C GLU A 293 -2.52 -22.39 10.91
N SER A 294 -1.62 -22.34 9.91
CA SER A 294 -0.23 -21.93 10.14
C SER A 294 -0.04 -20.41 10.27
N SER A 295 -0.94 -19.61 9.67
CA SER A 295 -0.81 -18.15 9.62
C SER A 295 -1.21 -17.43 10.92
N LYS A 296 -2.05 -18.04 11.76
CA LYS A 296 -2.73 -17.39 12.91
C LYS A 296 -3.47 -16.11 12.52
N ASP A 297 -3.93 -16.04 11.28
CA ASP A 297 -4.61 -14.90 10.71
C ASP A 297 -6.11 -15.12 10.75
N ALA A 298 -6.80 -14.37 11.61
CA ALA A 298 -8.23 -14.53 11.84
C ALA A 298 -9.06 -14.34 10.55
N SER A 299 -8.58 -13.54 9.60
CA SER A 299 -9.26 -13.31 8.32
C SER A 299 -9.09 -14.53 7.39
N LEU A 300 -7.91 -15.16 7.35
CA LEU A 300 -7.72 -16.42 6.62
C LEU A 300 -8.52 -17.57 7.24
N MET A 301 -8.54 -17.65 8.58
CA MET A 301 -9.32 -18.67 9.29
C MET A 301 -10.82 -18.53 9.02
N PHE A 302 -11.34 -17.30 9.01
CA PHE A 302 -12.72 -17.03 8.60
C PHE A 302 -13.00 -17.47 7.16
N LEU A 303 -12.12 -17.15 6.21
CA LEU A 303 -12.30 -17.52 4.80
C LEU A 303 -12.29 -19.04 4.60
N ALA A 304 -11.37 -19.76 5.25
CA ALA A 304 -11.32 -21.22 5.23
C ALA A 304 -12.61 -21.84 5.83
N ALA A 305 -13.06 -21.33 6.98
CA ALA A 305 -14.31 -21.78 7.61
C ALA A 305 -15.53 -21.49 6.71
N ALA A 306 -15.62 -20.30 6.11
CA ALA A 306 -16.71 -19.93 5.21
C ALA A 306 -16.74 -20.81 3.95
N TRP A 307 -15.57 -21.13 3.38
CA TRP A 307 -15.45 -22.05 2.24
C TRP A 307 -15.91 -23.46 2.62
N ALA A 308 -15.46 -23.98 3.76
CA ALA A 308 -15.82 -25.30 4.25
C ALA A 308 -17.34 -25.43 4.46
N VAL A 309 -17.98 -24.41 5.04
CA VAL A 309 -19.44 -24.33 5.21
C VAL A 309 -20.15 -24.38 3.86
N GLN A 310 -19.66 -23.61 2.88
CA GLN A 310 -20.27 -23.53 1.55
C GLN A 310 -20.19 -24.85 0.79
N GLU A 311 -19.07 -25.56 0.87
CA GLU A 311 -18.87 -26.86 0.22
C GLU A 311 -19.36 -28.04 1.07
N LYS A 312 -20.03 -27.80 2.20
CA LYS A 312 -20.55 -28.82 3.13
C LYS A 312 -19.49 -29.83 3.56
N ARG A 313 -18.28 -29.32 3.81
CA ARG A 313 -17.12 -30.11 4.21
C ARG A 313 -17.22 -30.50 5.70
N PRO A 314 -16.76 -31.69 6.10
CA PRO A 314 -16.81 -32.12 7.50
C PRO A 314 -15.96 -31.23 8.44
N GLU A 315 -14.94 -30.58 7.91
CA GLU A 315 -14.03 -29.69 8.67
C GLU A 315 -14.66 -28.33 9.03
N ALA A 316 -15.82 -28.00 8.46
CA ALA A 316 -16.44 -26.68 8.57
C ALA A 316 -16.72 -26.26 10.02
N GLU A 317 -17.19 -27.18 10.84
CA GLU A 317 -17.51 -26.90 12.25
C GLU A 317 -16.24 -26.68 13.08
N ALA A 318 -15.18 -27.45 12.82
CA ALA A 318 -13.91 -27.34 13.51
C ALA A 318 -13.21 -26.00 13.19
N LEU A 319 -13.15 -25.63 11.90
CA LEU A 319 -12.58 -24.36 11.45
C LEU A 319 -13.34 -23.15 11.99
N ALA A 320 -14.68 -23.22 11.99
CA ALA A 320 -15.49 -22.16 12.57
C ALA A 320 -15.28 -22.02 14.08
N LYS A 321 -15.18 -23.14 14.82
CA LYS A 321 -14.87 -23.12 16.26
C LYS A 321 -13.47 -22.58 16.53
N ALA A 322 -12.47 -22.92 15.71
CA ALA A 322 -11.12 -22.39 15.82
C ALA A 322 -11.10 -20.86 15.63
N TYR A 323 -11.75 -20.36 14.57
CA TYR A 323 -11.94 -18.91 14.36
C TYR A 323 -12.63 -18.22 15.54
N LEU A 324 -13.69 -18.83 16.09
CA LEU A 324 -14.47 -18.27 17.19
C LEU A 324 -13.71 -18.30 18.53
N ALA A 325 -12.78 -19.24 18.73
CA ALA A 325 -12.01 -19.38 19.97
C ALA A 325 -10.86 -18.37 20.09
N GLU A 326 -10.37 -17.81 18.98
CA GLU A 326 -9.31 -16.79 18.98
C GLU A 326 -9.81 -15.38 19.33
N LYS A 327 -11.12 -15.11 19.34
CA LYS A 327 -11.67 -13.79 19.68
C LYS A 327 -12.08 -13.74 21.15
N ASP A 328 -11.41 -12.86 21.89
CA ASP A 328 -11.66 -12.54 23.30
C ASP A 328 -13.13 -12.13 23.54
N GLU A 329 -13.73 -12.56 24.66
CA GLU A 329 -15.18 -12.42 24.97
C GLU A 329 -15.67 -10.96 25.02
N ASN A 330 -14.75 -9.99 25.05
CA ASN A 330 -15.04 -8.55 25.10
C ASN A 330 -15.05 -7.84 23.73
N VAL A 331 -14.82 -8.54 22.61
CA VAL A 331 -14.87 -7.93 21.27
C VAL A 331 -16.30 -7.92 20.76
N LYS A 332 -16.82 -6.72 20.40
CA LYS A 332 -18.14 -6.54 19.78
C LYS A 332 -18.38 -7.59 18.68
N VAL A 333 -19.48 -8.32 18.79
CA VAL A 333 -19.93 -9.34 17.83
C VAL A 333 -19.89 -8.79 16.40
N ASP A 334 -18.92 -9.24 15.60
CA ASP A 334 -18.81 -8.88 14.19
C ASP A 334 -19.74 -9.75 13.30
N ARG A 335 -20.08 -9.25 12.11
CA ARG A 335 -20.90 -9.94 11.11
C ARG A 335 -20.32 -11.31 10.70
N ARG A 336 -19.00 -11.48 10.71
CA ARG A 336 -18.33 -12.77 10.46
C ARG A 336 -18.75 -13.84 11.48
N HIS A 337 -18.84 -13.47 12.76
CA HIS A 337 -19.29 -14.35 13.83
C HIS A 337 -20.74 -14.77 13.64
N ASN A 338 -21.61 -13.79 13.34
CA ASN A 338 -23.03 -14.06 13.10
C ASN A 338 -23.27 -14.93 11.85
N PHE A 339 -22.46 -14.75 10.80
CA PHE A 339 -22.52 -15.58 9.60
C PHE A 339 -22.25 -17.06 9.92
N LEU A 340 -21.14 -17.35 10.60
CA LEU A 340 -20.75 -18.73 10.94
C LEU A 340 -21.72 -19.36 11.93
N LYS A 341 -22.08 -18.65 13.02
CA LYS A 341 -23.07 -19.13 14.01
C LYS A 341 -24.41 -19.48 13.37
N LYS A 342 -24.94 -18.60 12.51
CA LYS A 342 -26.21 -18.83 11.81
C LYS A 342 -26.17 -20.03 10.86
N ARG A 343 -25.05 -20.23 10.15
CA ARG A 343 -24.92 -21.30 9.13
C ARG A 343 -24.65 -22.67 9.73
N LEU A 344 -23.96 -22.71 10.87
CA LEU A 344 -23.58 -23.96 11.55
C LEU A 344 -24.46 -24.28 12.78
N GLY A 345 -25.35 -23.37 13.19
CA GLY A 345 -26.18 -23.55 14.38
C GLY A 345 -25.40 -23.50 15.70
N LEU A 346 -24.29 -22.76 15.72
CA LEU A 346 -23.36 -22.61 16.86
C LEU A 346 -23.72 -21.44 17.78
#